data_AF-A0A4Q8L1B6-F1
#
_entry.id   AF-A0A4Q8L1B6-F1
#
_cell.length_a   1.000
_cell.length_b   1.000
_cell.length_c   1.000
_cell.angle_alpha   90.00
_cell.angle_beta   90.00
_cell.angle_gamma   90.00
#
_symmetry.space_group_name_H-M   'P 1'
#
loop_
_entity.id
_entity.type
_entity.pdbx_description
1 polymer ?
#
loop_
_entity_poly.entity_id
_entity_poly.type
_entity_poly.pdbx_seq_one_letter_code
_entity_poly.pdbx_strand_id
1 'polypeptide(L)' 'MRMMNDTPLLLTRQQASDFLGIDPKSFDRYIRKHPDFQCFMVGKQERYLKSKLVKFIENHCD' A
#
# COMPACT_ATOMS: atom_id res chain seq x y z
N MET A 1 -14.63 14.64 8.78
CA MET A 1 -13.32 14.34 9.38
C MET A 1 -13.24 12.83 9.57
N ARG A 2 -12.46 12.11 8.75
CA ARG A 2 -12.28 10.65 8.90
C ARG A 2 -11.27 10.42 10.01
N MET A 3 -11.69 9.77 11.10
CA MET A 3 -10.83 9.40 12.22
C MET A 3 -9.72 8.45 11.73
N MET A 4 -8.49 8.65 12.22
CA MET A 4 -7.28 7.89 11.82
C MET A 4 -7.35 6.37 12.07
N ASN A 5 -8.43 5.85 12.67
CA ASN A 5 -8.50 4.47 13.20
C ASN A 5 -9.39 3.50 12.41
N ASP A 6 -10.16 3.93 11.41
CA ASP A 6 -11.12 3.03 10.72
C ASP A 6 -10.53 2.24 9.53
N THR A 7 -9.27 2.51 9.17
CA THR A 7 -8.66 1.76 8.05
C THR A 7 -8.04 0.46 8.55
N PRO A 8 -8.39 -0.69 7.94
CA PRO A 8 -7.92 -2.00 8.40
C PRO A 8 -6.40 -2.09 8.37
N LEU A 9 -5.83 -3.01 9.16
CA LEU A 9 -4.38 -3.28 9.18
C LEU A 9 -3.85 -3.62 7.77
N LEU A 10 -4.61 -4.43 7.05
CA LEU A 10 -4.34 -4.90 5.70
C LEU A 10 -5.21 -4.14 4.71
N LEU A 11 -4.57 -3.33 3.87
CA LEU A 11 -5.22 -2.51 2.86
C LEU A 11 -5.45 -3.29 1.57
N THR A 12 -6.58 -3.04 0.92
CA THR A 12 -6.77 -3.39 -0.50
C THR A 12 -5.90 -2.48 -1.39
N ARG A 13 -5.78 -2.81 -2.68
CA ARG A 13 -5.13 -1.93 -3.68
C ARG A 13 -5.68 -0.51 -3.66
N GLN A 14 -7.00 -0.37 -3.64
CA GLN A 14 -7.63 0.96 -3.61
C GLN A 14 -7.28 1.70 -2.32
N GLN A 15 -7.43 1.04 -1.17
CA GLN A 15 -7.11 1.66 0.13
C GLN A 15 -5.63 2.04 0.26
N ALA A 16 -4.71 1.24 -0.29
CA ALA A 16 -3.28 1.56 -0.31
C ALA A 16 -2.98 2.77 -1.19
N SER A 17 -3.66 2.88 -2.34
CA SER A 17 -3.55 4.02 -3.25
C SER A 17 -4.07 5.30 -2.56
N ASP A 18 -5.26 5.22 -1.97
CA ASP A 18 -5.87 6.32 -1.22
C ASP A 18 -5.01 6.74 -0.02
N PHE A 19 -4.43 5.78 0.71
CA PHE A 19 -3.55 6.02 1.85
C PHE A 19 -2.28 6.78 1.48
N LEU A 20 -1.71 6.49 0.29
CA LEU A 20 -0.53 7.17 -0.22
C LEU A 20 -0.85 8.45 -1.00
N GLY A 21 -2.13 8.76 -1.23
CA GLY A 21 -2.55 9.94 -2.01
C GLY A 21 -2.23 9.85 -3.50
N ILE A 22 -2.16 8.63 -4.06
CA ILE A 22 -1.86 8.39 -5.48
C ILE A 22 -2.99 7.59 -6.16
N ASP A 23 -3.06 7.64 -7.48
CA ASP A 23 -4.00 6.80 -8.22
C ASP A 23 -3.56 5.31 -8.26
N PRO A 24 -4.50 4.36 -8.40
CA PRO A 24 -4.15 2.93 -8.38
C PRO A 24 -3.24 2.46 -9.52
N LYS A 25 -3.21 3.16 -10.66
CA LYS A 25 -2.30 2.81 -11.76
C LYS A 25 -0.87 3.21 -11.41
N SER A 26 -0.68 4.36 -10.77
CA SER A 26 0.61 4.76 -10.20
C SER A 26 1.05 3.82 -9.08
N PHE A 27 0.14 3.44 -8.17
CA PHE A 27 0.43 2.44 -7.15
C PHE A 27 0.93 1.13 -7.75
N ASP A 28 0.25 0.61 -8.77
CA ASP A 28 0.68 -0.62 -9.43
C ASP A 28 2.06 -0.47 -10.08
N ARG A 29 2.34 0.68 -10.70
CA ARG A 29 3.57 0.93 -11.45
C ARG A 29 4.79 1.07 -10.56
N TYR A 30 4.67 1.80 -9.46
CA TYR A 30 5.82 2.23 -8.65
C TYR A 30 5.96 1.46 -7.34
N ILE A 31 4.86 0.94 -6.79
CA ILE A 31 4.84 0.27 -5.49
C ILE A 31 4.67 -1.24 -5.70
N ARG A 32 3.51 -1.65 -6.24
CA ARG A 32 3.12 -3.07 -6.29
C ARG A 32 4.08 -3.94 -7.10
N LYS A 33 4.55 -3.42 -8.24
CA LYS A 33 5.47 -4.13 -9.14
C LYS A 33 6.93 -4.00 -8.72
N HIS A 34 7.23 -3.26 -7.66
CA HIS A 34 8.61 -3.08 -7.21
C HIS A 34 9.13 -4.40 -6.62
N PRO A 35 10.33 -4.87 -7.02
CA PRO A 35 10.87 -6.16 -6.56
C PRO A 35 11.01 -6.24 -5.03
N ASP A 36 11.29 -5.10 -4.40
CA ASP A 36 11.49 -5.02 -2.94
C ASP A 36 10.20 -4.81 -2.14
N PHE A 37 9.06 -4.65 -2.81
CA PHE A 37 7.77 -4.47 -2.14
C PHE A 37 6.97 -5.77 -2.08
N GLN A 38 6.78 -6.29 -0.88
CA GLN A 38 6.06 -7.55 -0.67
C GLN A 38 4.60 -7.32 -0.26
N CYS A 39 3.69 -8.00 -0.96
CA CYS A 39 2.28 -8.07 -0.59
C CYS A 39 1.99 -9.28 0.32
N PHE A 40 0.92 -9.19 1.09
CA PHE A 40 0.40 -10.30 1.88
C PHE A 40 -0.75 -10.96 1.12
N MET A 41 -0.59 -12.23 0.76
CA MET A 41 -1.59 -12.99 0.02
C MET A 41 -2.65 -13.57 0.98
N VAL A 42 -3.92 -13.24 0.75
CA VAL A 42 -5.08 -13.85 1.42
C VAL A 42 -5.89 -14.59 0.36
N GLY A 43 -5.61 -15.89 0.21
CA GLY A 43 -6.10 -16.67 -0.93
C GLY A 43 -5.58 -16.11 -2.25
N LYS A 44 -6.49 -15.62 -3.11
CA LYS A 44 -6.14 -14.98 -4.40
C LYS A 44 -6.04 -13.45 -4.32
N GLN A 45 -6.25 -12.86 -3.15
CA GLN A 45 -6.29 -11.41 -2.99
C GLN A 45 -4.99 -10.90 -2.37
N GLU A 46 -4.42 -9.87 -2.98
CA GLU A 46 -3.31 -9.13 -2.39
C GLU A 46 -3.80 -8.15 -1.33
N ARG A 47 -3.01 -8.02 -0.27
CA ARG A 47 -3.18 -7.06 0.80
C ARG A 47 -1.87 -6.38 1.15
N TYR A 48 -1.95 -5.14 1.61
CA TYR A 48 -0.78 -4.30 1.85
C TYR A 48 -0.79 -3.80 3.29
N LEU A 49 0.30 -4.05 4.02
CA LEU A 49 0.44 -3.59 5.40
C LEU A 49 0.84 -2.11 5.40
N LYS A 50 0.11 -1.27 6.14
CA LYS A 50 0.40 0.18 6.23
C LYS A 50 1.87 0.47 6.57
N SER A 51 2.40 -0.21 7.58
CA SER A 51 3.78 -0.01 8.02
C SER A 51 4.81 -0.42 6.97
N LYS A 52 4.48 -1.35 6.07
CA LYS A 52 5.36 -1.73 4.94
C LYS A 52 5.27 -0.72 3.80
N LEU A 53 4.10 -0.15 3.54
CA LEU A 53 3.94 0.95 2.58
C LEU A 53 4.80 2.15 2.99
N VAL A 54 4.71 2.59 4.25
CA VAL A 54 5.49 3.73 4.76
C VAL A 54 6.99 3.45 4.66
N LYS A 55 7.45 2.32 5.20
CA LYS A 55 8.88 1.92 5.14
C LYS A 55 9.40 1.82 3.71
N PHE A 56 8.57 1.36 2.78
CA PHE A 56 8.95 1.30 1.38
C PHE A 56 9.20 2.70 0.81
N ILE A 57 8.29 3.65 1.05
CA ILE A 57 8.49 5.03 0.61
C ILE A 57 9.74 5.63 1.24
N GLU A 58 9.90 5.50 2.56
CA GLU A 58 11.06 6.03 3.30
C GLU A 58 12.40 5.51 2.74
N ASN A 59 12.46 4.25 2.33
CA ASN A 59 13.67 3.62 1.80
C ASN A 59 13.95 3.92 0.30
N HIS A 60 12.98 4.49 -0.43
CA HIS A 60 13.07 4.71 -1.88
C HIS A 60 12.82 6.19 -2.27
N CYS A 61 12.90 7.11 -1.30
CA CYS A 61 12.68 8.56 -1.50
C CYS A 61 13.98 9.38 -1.47
N ASP A 62 15.12 8.74 -1.79
CA ASP A 62 16.42 9.42 -1.92
C ASP A 62 16.55 10.22 -3.24
#